data_AF-A0A1I7V802-F1
#
_entry.id   AF-A0A1I7V802-F1
#
_cell.length_a   1.000
_cell.length_b   1.000
_cell.length_c   1.000
_cell.angle_alpha   90.00
_cell.angle_beta   90.00
_cell.angle_gamma   90.00
#
_symmetry.space_group_name_H-M   'P 1'
#
loop_
_entity.id
_entity.type
_entity.pdbx_description
1 polymer ?
#
loop_
_entity_poly.entity_id
_entity_poly.type
_entity_poly.pdbx_seq_one_letter_code
_entity_poly.pdbx_strand_id
1 'polypeptide(L)'
;MRGRCAITMVLRHLLYLLLFSLVVADEYDYTVIVPAGKTECYGFTIANEKYQSFEVDFQVIEGGKLDITFSITSPKGLRLISDLKHGDGTHKIDLSMAGAGYGDYLFCFDNTFSIQSDKRVFFEIFLLDAQGHFLGDFDQQINVGTEVLRTLDTRVDHFQNVTANVKNNLNTIERLQRQYASIELADRTAIERSYEMINFWSVLHLFVMLFALFVQVYMVRSLFEANSRIGLILRKGHLND
;
A
#
# COMPACT_ATOMS: atom_id res chain seq x y z
N MET A 1 8.72 -36.26 40.88
CA MET A 1 8.73 -34.82 40.49
C MET A 1 8.92 -34.59 38.99
N ARG A 2 9.72 -35.39 38.26
CA ARG A 2 9.91 -35.24 36.79
C ARG A 2 8.64 -35.39 35.93
N GLY A 3 7.72 -36.30 36.26
CA GLY A 3 6.51 -36.56 35.45
C GLY A 3 5.46 -35.44 35.49
N ARG A 4 5.34 -34.72 36.61
CA ARG A 4 4.37 -33.60 36.74
C ARG A 4 4.76 -32.39 35.88
N CYS A 5 6.06 -32.14 35.72
CA CYS A 5 6.59 -31.04 34.91
C CYS A 5 6.38 -31.29 33.41
N ALA A 6 6.54 -32.54 32.96
CA ALA A 6 6.28 -32.93 31.58
C ALA A 6 4.80 -32.77 31.20
N ILE A 7 3.87 -33.18 32.07
CA ILE A 7 2.43 -33.04 31.85
C ILE A 7 2.03 -31.57 31.77
N THR A 8 2.58 -30.70 32.63
CA THR A 8 2.30 -29.26 32.58
C THR A 8 2.83 -28.60 31.31
N MET A 9 3.99 -29.03 30.79
CA MET A 9 4.50 -28.51 29.52
C MET A 9 3.63 -28.95 28.34
N VAL A 10 3.22 -30.22 28.29
CA VAL A 10 2.35 -30.74 27.22
C VAL A 10 0.99 -30.06 27.23
N LEU A 11 0.36 -29.88 28.40
CA LEU A 11 -0.92 -29.18 28.51
C LEU A 11 -0.83 -27.73 28.06
N ARG A 12 0.28 -27.06 28.40
CA ARG A 12 0.53 -25.67 28.00
C ARG A 12 0.77 -25.55 26.49
N HIS A 13 1.48 -26.49 25.87
CA HIS A 13 1.62 -26.54 24.41
C HIS A 13 0.30 -26.86 23.70
N LEU A 14 -0.53 -27.75 24.25
CA LEU A 14 -1.86 -28.03 23.72
C LEU A 14 -2.77 -26.79 23.81
N LEU A 15 -2.70 -26.04 24.91
CA LEU A 15 -3.43 -24.80 25.09
C LEU A 15 -2.99 -23.73 24.07
N TYR A 16 -1.69 -23.58 23.83
CA TYR A 16 -1.18 -22.65 22.81
C TYR A 16 -1.59 -23.05 21.39
N LEU A 17 -1.60 -24.35 21.06
CA LEU A 17 -2.09 -24.86 19.77
C LEU A 17 -3.59 -24.60 19.58
N LEU A 18 -4.38 -24.78 20.64
CA LEU A 18 -5.83 -24.52 20.60
C LEU A 18 -6.15 -23.02 20.48
N LEU A 19 -5.34 -22.17 21.10
CA LEU A 19 -5.42 -20.70 20.96
C LEU A 19 -5.05 -20.24 19.55
N PHE A 20 -4.07 -20.87 18.91
CA PHE A 20 -3.71 -20.54 17.52
C PHE A 20 -4.79 -20.94 16.51
N SER A 21 -5.51 -22.03 16.75
CA SER A 21 -6.62 -22.46 15.88
C SER A 21 -7.87 -21.57 15.94
N LEU A 22 -7.93 -20.64 16.89
CA LEU A 22 -9.03 -19.68 17.04
C LEU A 22 -8.79 -18.35 16.31
N VAL A 23 -7.61 -18.18 15.69
CA VAL A 23 -7.33 -16.97 14.91
C VAL A 23 -7.87 -17.15 13.50
N VAL A 24 -8.99 -16.51 13.22
CA VAL A 24 -9.53 -16.33 11.87
C VAL A 24 -9.27 -14.88 11.48
N ALA A 25 -8.60 -14.66 10.35
CA ALA A 25 -8.44 -13.33 9.77
C ALA A 25 -9.58 -13.12 8.76
N ASP A 26 -10.30 -12.00 8.87
CA ASP A 26 -11.43 -11.65 7.99
C ASP A 26 -11.21 -10.31 7.25
N GLU A 27 -9.95 -9.89 7.15
CA GLU A 27 -9.52 -8.72 6.40
C GLU A 27 -8.30 -9.11 5.56
N TYR A 28 -8.37 -8.83 4.26
CA TYR A 28 -7.41 -9.29 3.27
C TYR A 28 -6.78 -8.09 2.57
N ASP A 29 -5.67 -7.63 3.10
CA ASP A 29 -4.84 -6.59 2.49
C ASP A 29 -3.58 -7.20 1.86
N TYR A 30 -3.24 -6.73 0.66
CA TYR A 30 -2.09 -7.22 -0.09
C TYR A 30 -1.35 -6.08 -0.77
N THR A 31 -0.03 -6.13 -0.70
CA THR A 31 0.85 -5.30 -1.54
C THR A 31 1.53 -6.19 -2.56
N VAL A 32 1.19 -6.01 -3.83
CA VAL A 32 1.69 -6.82 -4.94
C VAL A 32 2.57 -6.03 -5.89
N ILE A 33 3.48 -6.72 -6.56
CA ILE A 33 4.37 -6.14 -7.56
C ILE A 33 3.95 -6.67 -8.93
N VAL A 34 3.56 -5.78 -9.82
CA VAL A 34 3.17 -6.08 -11.20
C VAL A 34 4.31 -5.71 -12.13
N PRO A 35 5.01 -6.68 -12.73
CA PRO A 35 6.16 -6.41 -13.58
C PRO A 35 5.81 -5.57 -14.81
N ALA A 36 6.81 -4.92 -15.40
CA ALA A 36 6.66 -4.22 -16.67
C ALA A 36 6.21 -5.18 -17.80
N GLY A 37 5.24 -4.77 -18.59
CA GLY A 37 4.78 -5.53 -19.76
C GLY A 37 3.91 -6.74 -19.42
N LYS A 38 3.49 -6.92 -18.16
CA LYS A 38 2.73 -8.09 -17.69
C LYS A 38 1.41 -7.72 -17.02
N THR A 39 0.55 -8.71 -16.92
CA THR A 39 -0.69 -8.67 -16.14
C THR A 39 -0.62 -9.74 -15.07
N GLU A 40 -0.86 -9.36 -13.82
CA GLU A 40 -0.93 -10.27 -12.68
C GLU A 40 -2.37 -10.37 -12.20
N CYS A 41 -2.84 -11.58 -11.90
CA CYS A 41 -4.22 -11.83 -11.49
C CYS A 41 -4.28 -12.66 -10.22
N TYR A 42 -5.14 -12.27 -9.28
CA TYR A 42 -5.31 -12.89 -7.98
C TYR A 42 -6.73 -13.42 -7.83
N GLY A 43 -6.85 -14.72 -7.53
CA GLY A 43 -8.13 -15.38 -7.30
C GLY A 43 -8.57 -15.28 -5.84
N PHE A 44 -9.84 -14.96 -5.60
CA PHE A 44 -10.43 -14.88 -4.27
C PHE A 44 -11.80 -15.56 -4.26
N THR A 45 -11.99 -16.50 -3.34
CA THR A 45 -13.21 -17.31 -3.28
C THR A 45 -14.18 -16.75 -2.25
N ILE A 46 -15.40 -16.40 -2.69
CA ILE A 46 -16.50 -16.00 -1.81
C ILE A 46 -17.56 -17.10 -1.83
N ALA A 47 -17.45 -18.02 -0.87
CA ALA A 47 -18.33 -19.19 -0.77
C ALA A 47 -19.42 -19.07 0.31
N ASN A 48 -19.27 -18.15 1.26
CA ASN A 48 -20.18 -18.04 2.40
C ASN A 48 -21.36 -17.10 2.07
N GLU A 49 -22.58 -17.61 2.23
CA GLU A 49 -23.83 -16.86 1.99
C GLU A 49 -24.08 -15.73 3.00
N LYS A 50 -23.31 -15.68 4.10
CA LYS A 50 -23.35 -14.57 5.07
C LYS A 50 -23.01 -13.23 4.42
N TYR A 51 -22.16 -13.24 3.39
CA TYR A 51 -21.74 -12.05 2.69
C TYR A 51 -22.74 -11.75 1.56
N GLN A 52 -23.20 -10.50 1.48
CA GLN A 52 -24.13 -10.05 0.43
C GLN A 52 -23.44 -9.14 -0.60
N SER A 53 -22.39 -8.43 -0.22
CA SER A 53 -21.59 -7.64 -1.14
C SER A 53 -20.11 -7.65 -0.73
N PHE A 54 -19.23 -7.29 -1.64
CA PHE A 54 -17.83 -7.03 -1.32
C PHE A 54 -17.38 -5.71 -1.92
N GLU A 55 -16.45 -5.04 -1.26
CA GLU A 55 -15.82 -3.79 -1.69
C GLU A 55 -14.33 -4.03 -1.89
N VAL A 56 -13.78 -3.52 -2.99
CA VAL A 56 -12.34 -3.60 -3.27
C VAL A 56 -11.79 -2.20 -3.43
N ASP A 57 -10.76 -1.92 -2.66
CA ASP A 57 -9.96 -0.71 -2.73
C ASP A 57 -8.61 -1.08 -3.31
N PHE A 58 -8.14 -0.33 -4.31
CA PHE A 58 -6.77 -0.44 -4.81
C PHE A 58 -6.10 0.91 -4.93
N GLN A 59 -4.78 0.93 -4.76
CA GLN A 59 -3.95 2.11 -4.90
C GLN A 59 -2.54 1.74 -5.38
N VAL A 60 -2.05 2.44 -6.40
CA VAL A 60 -0.69 2.33 -6.89
C VAL A 60 0.21 3.14 -5.98
N ILE A 61 1.01 2.44 -5.16
CA ILE A 61 1.98 3.08 -4.24
C ILE A 61 3.17 3.63 -5.04
N GLU A 62 3.66 2.86 -6.02
CA GLU A 62 4.94 3.15 -6.66
C GLU A 62 4.99 2.61 -8.10
N GLY A 63 5.74 3.29 -8.97
CA GLY A 63 6.09 2.83 -10.31
C GLY A 63 5.55 3.71 -11.44
N GLY A 64 6.44 4.15 -12.33
CA GLY A 64 6.07 4.90 -13.55
C GLY A 64 5.23 6.16 -13.26
N LYS A 65 4.05 6.24 -13.87
CA LYS A 65 3.09 7.35 -13.71
C LYS A 65 2.02 7.08 -12.63
N LEU A 66 2.24 6.09 -11.76
CA LEU A 66 1.29 5.67 -10.73
C LEU A 66 -0.10 5.34 -11.32
N ASP A 67 -0.13 4.63 -12.45
CA ASP A 67 -1.34 4.25 -13.16
C ASP A 67 -1.43 2.74 -13.33
N ILE A 68 -2.60 2.12 -13.23
CA ILE A 68 -2.76 0.71 -13.58
C ILE A 68 -4.13 0.45 -14.20
N THR A 69 -4.20 -0.56 -15.07
CA THR A 69 -5.48 -1.03 -15.58
C THR A 69 -5.98 -2.12 -14.65
N PHE A 70 -7.06 -1.87 -13.93
CA PHE A 70 -7.65 -2.80 -12.97
C PHE A 70 -8.92 -3.43 -13.55
N SER A 71 -9.11 -4.72 -13.32
CA SER A 71 -10.38 -5.36 -13.70
C SER A 71 -10.78 -6.51 -12.80
N ILE A 72 -12.09 -6.67 -12.64
CA ILE A 72 -12.70 -7.72 -11.82
C ILE A 72 -13.48 -8.64 -12.74
N THR A 73 -13.17 -9.94 -12.69
CA THR A 73 -13.93 -10.98 -13.41
C THR A 73 -14.70 -11.83 -12.42
N SER A 74 -15.99 -12.03 -12.69
CA SER A 74 -16.86 -12.86 -11.87
C SER A 74 -16.60 -14.35 -12.07
N PRO A 75 -17.08 -15.23 -11.18
CA PRO A 75 -16.94 -16.68 -11.31
C PRO A 75 -17.60 -17.24 -12.60
N LYS A 76 -18.53 -16.47 -13.18
CA LYS A 76 -19.22 -16.78 -14.44
C LYS A 76 -18.42 -16.35 -15.68
N GLY A 77 -17.21 -15.80 -15.50
CA GLY A 77 -16.35 -15.31 -16.57
C GLY A 77 -16.75 -13.93 -17.13
N LEU A 78 -17.66 -13.22 -16.46
CA LEU A 78 -18.09 -11.89 -16.87
C LEU A 78 -17.20 -10.83 -16.24
N ARG A 79 -16.68 -9.89 -17.04
CA ARG A 79 -15.91 -8.76 -16.53
C ARG A 79 -16.86 -7.71 -15.95
N LEU A 80 -16.85 -7.55 -14.63
CA LEU A 80 -17.76 -6.66 -13.91
C LEU A 80 -17.29 -5.21 -13.92
N ILE A 81 -15.99 -5.01 -13.71
CA ILE A 81 -15.33 -3.71 -13.61
C ILE A 81 -14.10 -3.69 -14.51
N SER A 82 -13.80 -2.54 -15.09
CA SER A 82 -12.60 -2.31 -15.88
C SER A 82 -12.21 -0.84 -15.83
N ASP A 83 -11.26 -0.51 -14.97
CA ASP A 83 -10.67 0.83 -14.89
C ASP A 83 -9.40 0.86 -15.73
N LEU A 84 -9.31 1.85 -16.62
CA LEU A 84 -8.16 2.00 -17.50
C LEU A 84 -7.21 3.07 -16.94
N LYS A 85 -5.98 2.68 -16.58
CA LYS A 85 -4.91 3.61 -16.15
C LYS A 85 -5.31 4.55 -15.00
N HIS A 86 -5.89 4.00 -13.95
CA HIS A 86 -6.20 4.74 -12.71
C HIS A 86 -5.14 4.48 -11.65
N GLY A 87 -4.86 5.48 -10.80
CA GLY A 87 -3.90 5.34 -9.70
C GLY A 87 -4.53 4.78 -8.42
N ASP A 88 -5.83 4.95 -8.28
CA ASP A 88 -6.63 4.48 -7.16
C ASP A 88 -8.07 4.22 -7.61
N GLY A 89 -8.80 3.40 -6.86
CA GLY A 89 -10.21 3.16 -7.11
C GLY A 89 -10.86 2.28 -6.05
N THR A 90 -12.14 2.53 -5.82
CA THR A 90 -13.00 1.79 -4.87
C THR A 90 -14.20 1.24 -5.63
N HIS A 91 -14.43 -0.07 -5.56
CA HIS A 91 -15.52 -0.75 -6.25
C HIS A 91 -16.30 -1.66 -5.33
N LYS A 92 -17.60 -1.40 -5.19
CA LYS A 92 -18.54 -2.25 -4.45
C LYS A 92 -19.36 -3.10 -5.42
N ILE A 93 -19.33 -4.41 -5.21
CA ILE A 93 -20.06 -5.40 -6.00
C ILE A 93 -21.04 -6.14 -5.10
N ASP A 94 -22.31 -6.11 -5.50
CA ASP A 94 -23.36 -6.92 -4.88
C ASP A 94 -23.28 -8.37 -5.41
N LEU A 95 -23.38 -9.36 -4.53
CA LEU A 95 -23.35 -10.79 -4.92
C LEU A 95 -24.73 -11.27 -5.40
N SER A 96 -25.80 -10.53 -5.11
CA SER A 96 -27.17 -10.87 -5.51
C SER A 96 -27.50 -10.58 -6.98
N MET A 97 -26.69 -9.75 -7.66
CA MET A 97 -26.90 -9.43 -9.07
C MET A 97 -26.64 -10.65 -9.98
N ALA A 98 -27.45 -10.82 -11.02
CA ALA A 98 -27.37 -12.00 -11.89
C ALA A 98 -26.01 -12.23 -12.58
N GLY A 99 -25.22 -11.17 -12.78
CA GLY A 99 -23.85 -11.22 -13.34
C GLY A 99 -22.75 -11.50 -12.32
N ALA A 100 -23.03 -11.27 -11.04
CA ALA A 100 -22.21 -11.66 -9.91
C ALA A 100 -22.79 -12.95 -9.29
N GLY A 101 -22.13 -13.48 -8.28
CA GLY A 101 -22.59 -14.66 -7.56
C GLY A 101 -21.47 -15.25 -6.73
N TYR A 102 -21.83 -16.19 -5.87
CA TYR A 102 -20.86 -16.89 -5.04
C TYR A 102 -19.90 -17.74 -5.88
N GLY A 103 -18.62 -17.68 -5.55
CA GLY A 103 -17.56 -18.40 -6.26
C GLY A 103 -16.24 -17.64 -6.31
N ASP A 104 -15.41 -18.00 -7.29
CA ASP A 104 -14.06 -17.46 -7.47
C ASP A 104 -14.05 -16.18 -8.31
N TYR A 105 -13.67 -15.08 -7.69
CA TYR A 105 -13.44 -13.80 -8.35
C TYR A 105 -11.98 -13.66 -8.73
N LEU A 106 -11.72 -13.01 -9.87
CA LEU A 106 -10.38 -12.75 -10.35
C LEU A 106 -10.12 -11.24 -10.41
N PHE A 107 -9.15 -10.78 -9.63
CA PHE A 107 -8.67 -9.41 -9.60
C PHE A 107 -7.40 -9.30 -10.43
N CYS A 108 -7.48 -8.63 -11.58
CA CYS A 108 -6.38 -8.51 -12.51
C CYS A 108 -5.83 -7.08 -12.56
N PHE A 109 -4.52 -6.97 -12.47
CA PHE A 109 -3.74 -5.75 -12.56
C PHE A 109 -2.86 -5.80 -13.80
N ASP A 110 -3.18 -4.97 -14.78
CA ASP A 110 -2.52 -4.93 -16.08
C ASP A 110 -1.54 -3.76 -16.17
N ASN A 111 -0.25 -4.10 -16.30
CA ASN A 111 0.88 -3.19 -16.52
C ASN A 111 1.56 -3.43 -17.88
N THR A 112 0.84 -3.97 -18.87
CA THR A 112 1.35 -4.24 -20.22
C THR A 112 1.84 -3.00 -20.95
N PHE A 113 1.31 -1.83 -20.58
CA PHE A 113 1.66 -0.55 -21.20
C PHE A 113 2.96 0.07 -20.67
N SER A 114 3.50 -0.38 -19.54
CA SER A 114 4.80 0.08 -19.04
C SER A 114 5.92 -0.86 -19.48
N ILE A 115 6.91 -0.32 -20.17
CA ILE A 115 8.03 -1.10 -20.73
C ILE A 115 9.18 -1.24 -19.73
N GLN A 116 9.39 -0.24 -18.86
CA GLN A 116 10.62 -0.13 -18.07
C GLN A 116 10.40 -0.22 -16.55
N SER A 117 9.21 0.14 -16.06
CA SER A 117 8.92 0.22 -14.63
C SER A 117 7.90 -0.83 -14.21
N ASP A 118 8.24 -1.62 -13.20
CA ASP A 118 7.29 -2.37 -12.40
C ASP A 118 6.42 -1.42 -11.56
N LYS A 119 5.26 -1.93 -11.13
CA LYS A 119 4.30 -1.18 -10.31
C LYS A 119 4.01 -1.91 -9.02
N ARG A 120 4.00 -1.19 -7.92
CA ARG A 120 3.61 -1.68 -6.61
C ARG A 120 2.19 -1.22 -6.32
N VAL A 121 1.29 -2.17 -6.14
CA VAL A 121 -0.14 -1.90 -5.93
C VAL A 121 -0.55 -2.50 -4.60
N PHE A 122 -1.12 -1.65 -3.76
CA PHE A 122 -1.85 -2.06 -2.58
C PHE A 122 -3.30 -2.30 -2.98
N PHE A 123 -3.87 -3.42 -2.54
CA PHE A 123 -5.31 -3.62 -2.64
C PHE A 123 -5.83 -4.35 -1.41
N GLU A 124 -7.07 -4.03 -1.07
CA GLU A 124 -7.76 -4.55 0.10
C GLU A 124 -9.17 -4.98 -0.31
N ILE A 125 -9.61 -6.12 0.21
CA ILE A 125 -10.93 -6.69 -0.05
C ILE A 125 -11.71 -6.70 1.24
N PHE A 126 -12.89 -6.07 1.20
CA PHE A 126 -13.83 -6.02 2.30
C PHE A 126 -15.05 -6.86 1.98
N LEU A 127 -15.47 -7.68 2.94
CA LEU A 127 -16.71 -8.46 2.84
C LEU A 127 -17.80 -7.80 3.69
N LEU A 128 -18.97 -7.57 3.07
CA LEU A 128 -20.07 -6.84 3.68
C LEU A 128 -21.31 -7.72 3.84
N ASP A 129 -22.04 -7.51 4.94
CA ASP A 129 -23.35 -8.11 5.17
C ASP A 129 -24.47 -7.42 4.38
N ALA A 130 -25.70 -7.88 4.62
CA ALA A 130 -26.91 -7.34 3.99
C ALA A 130 -27.27 -5.90 4.43
N GLN A 131 -26.74 -5.47 5.57
CA GLN A 131 -26.89 -4.12 6.10
C GLN A 131 -25.77 -3.18 5.62
N GLY A 132 -24.80 -3.71 4.85
CA GLY A 132 -23.63 -2.98 4.38
C GLY A 132 -22.59 -2.71 5.46
N HIS A 133 -22.63 -3.45 6.57
CA HIS A 133 -21.61 -3.40 7.60
C HIS A 133 -20.45 -4.35 7.25
N PHE A 134 -19.24 -3.93 7.61
CA PHE A 134 -18.05 -4.76 7.54
C PHE A 134 -18.19 -5.91 8.53
N LEU A 135 -18.23 -7.13 8.01
CA LEU A 135 -18.13 -8.32 8.83
C LEU A 135 -16.65 -8.55 9.14
N GLY A 136 -16.11 -7.80 10.10
CA GLY A 136 -14.88 -8.19 10.79
C GLY A 136 -15.24 -9.12 11.97
N ASP A 137 -14.40 -10.13 12.24
CA ASP A 137 -14.58 -11.19 13.25
C ASP A 137 -14.97 -10.72 14.67
N PHE A 138 -14.93 -9.41 14.97
CA PHE A 138 -15.48 -8.88 16.21
C PHE A 138 -16.98 -9.15 16.41
N ASP A 139 -17.73 -9.43 15.33
CA ASP A 139 -19.16 -9.76 15.41
C ASP A 139 -19.41 -11.22 15.86
N GLN A 140 -18.49 -12.15 15.58
CA GLN A 140 -18.64 -13.55 16.01
C GLN A 140 -18.48 -13.71 17.53
N GLN A 141 -17.71 -12.81 18.18
CA GLN A 141 -17.57 -12.79 19.63
C GLN A 141 -18.78 -12.17 20.36
N ILE A 142 -19.55 -11.32 19.67
CA ILE A 142 -20.79 -10.76 20.24
C ILE A 142 -21.92 -11.80 20.21
N ASN A 143 -22.01 -12.67 19.20
CA ASN A 143 -23.09 -13.68 19.14
C ASN A 143 -23.11 -14.67 20.33
N VAL A 144 -21.97 -14.95 20.97
CA VAL A 144 -21.91 -15.76 22.20
C VAL A 144 -22.38 -14.95 23.42
N GLY A 145 -22.16 -13.63 23.42
CA GLY A 145 -22.72 -12.72 24.41
C GLY A 145 -24.22 -12.48 24.21
N THR A 146 -24.68 -12.39 22.97
CA THR A 146 -26.07 -12.06 22.60
C THR A 146 -27.04 -13.17 22.98
N GLU A 147 -26.69 -14.45 22.81
CA GLU A 147 -27.55 -15.56 23.23
C GLU A 147 -27.71 -15.65 24.76
N VAL A 148 -26.66 -15.27 25.52
CA VAL A 148 -26.72 -15.17 26.98
C VAL A 148 -27.47 -13.90 27.42
N LEU A 149 -27.29 -12.78 26.72
CA LEU A 149 -27.98 -11.50 26.98
C LEU A 149 -29.45 -11.49 26.56
N ARG A 150 -29.88 -12.38 25.66
CA ARG A 150 -31.29 -12.52 25.24
C ARG A 150 -32.19 -13.04 26.37
N THR A 151 -31.61 -13.58 27.44
CA THR A 151 -32.35 -13.99 28.65
C THR A 151 -32.63 -12.83 29.62
N LEU A 152 -32.07 -11.64 29.36
CA LEU A 152 -32.22 -10.43 30.17
C LEU A 152 -32.83 -9.29 29.32
N ASP A 153 -34.09 -9.46 28.94
CA ASP A 153 -34.92 -8.43 28.29
C ASP A 153 -35.27 -7.32 29.32
N THR A 154 -34.98 -6.03 29.11
CA THR A 154 -35.89 -5.08 28.41
C THR A 154 -35.28 -3.66 28.29
N ARG A 155 -33.98 -3.46 28.53
CA ARG A 155 -33.34 -2.11 28.51
C ARG A 155 -32.02 -2.05 27.71
N VAL A 156 -31.83 -2.98 26.78
CA VAL A 156 -30.55 -3.23 26.10
C VAL A 156 -30.55 -2.77 24.64
N ASP A 157 -31.72 -2.63 23.98
CA ASP A 157 -31.82 -2.17 22.58
C ASP A 157 -31.16 -0.80 22.34
N HIS A 158 -31.35 0.15 23.26
CA HIS A 158 -30.82 1.50 23.11
C HIS A 158 -29.30 1.54 23.30
N PHE A 159 -28.74 0.61 24.09
CA PHE A 159 -27.30 0.45 24.28
C PHE A 159 -26.66 -0.30 23.11
N GLN A 160 -27.34 -1.30 22.56
CA GLN A 160 -26.89 -2.04 21.38
C GLN A 160 -26.80 -1.13 20.16
N ASN A 161 -27.81 -0.28 19.93
CA ASN A 161 -27.79 0.66 18.82
C ASN A 161 -26.66 1.72 18.96
N VAL A 162 -26.45 2.27 20.17
CA VAL A 162 -25.33 3.20 20.41
C VAL A 162 -23.98 2.49 20.25
N THR A 163 -23.84 1.27 20.75
CA THR A 163 -22.59 0.49 20.64
C THR A 163 -22.29 0.11 19.18
N ALA A 164 -23.31 -0.30 18.41
CA ALA A 164 -23.18 -0.59 16.99
C ALA A 164 -22.80 0.67 16.19
N ASN A 165 -23.41 1.81 16.48
CA ASN A 165 -23.05 3.08 15.85
C ASN A 165 -21.62 3.50 16.19
N VAL A 166 -21.19 3.40 17.46
CA VAL A 166 -19.81 3.70 17.86
C VAL A 166 -18.83 2.75 17.16
N LYS A 167 -19.17 1.46 17.06
CA LYS A 167 -18.35 0.46 16.36
C LYS A 167 -18.19 0.79 14.88
N ASN A 168 -19.27 1.13 14.20
CA ASN A 168 -19.23 1.54 12.79
C ASN A 168 -18.40 2.81 12.59
N ASN A 169 -18.52 3.79 13.49
CA ASN A 169 -17.71 5.01 13.45
C ASN A 169 -16.22 4.71 13.69
N LEU A 170 -15.87 3.82 14.61
CA LEU A 170 -14.49 3.42 14.86
C LEU A 170 -13.88 2.68 13.66
N ASN A 171 -14.61 1.74 13.05
CA ASN A 171 -14.16 1.07 11.83
C ASN A 171 -13.95 2.09 10.69
N THR A 172 -14.84 3.09 10.58
CA THR A 172 -14.70 4.18 9.60
C THR A 172 -13.44 5.02 9.85
N ILE A 173 -13.16 5.36 11.11
CA ILE A 173 -11.96 6.12 11.49
C ILE A 173 -10.70 5.31 11.22
N GLU A 174 -10.70 4.01 11.55
CA GLU A 174 -9.59 3.11 11.28
C GLU A 174 -9.27 3.05 9.78
N ARG A 175 -10.30 2.92 8.94
CA ARG A 175 -10.14 2.97 7.47
C ARG A 175 -9.50 4.27 7.02
N LEU A 176 -9.98 5.41 7.52
CA LEU A 176 -9.41 6.73 7.19
C LEU A 176 -7.94 6.82 7.64
N GLN A 177 -7.61 6.33 8.85
CA GLN A 177 -6.23 6.34 9.35
C GLN A 177 -5.29 5.52 8.46
N ARG A 178 -5.72 4.34 7.99
CA ARG A 178 -4.93 3.53 7.05
C ARG A 178 -4.72 4.24 5.72
N GLN A 179 -5.77 4.86 5.19
CA GLN A 179 -5.69 5.67 3.98
C GLN A 179 -4.68 6.82 4.15
N TYR A 180 -4.75 7.56 5.26
CA TYR A 180 -3.77 8.63 5.54
C TYR A 180 -2.35 8.10 5.73
N ALA A 181 -2.16 6.95 6.37
CA ALA A 181 -0.85 6.34 6.53
C ALA A 181 -0.22 5.97 5.17
N SER A 182 -1.00 5.48 4.21
CA SER A 182 -0.52 5.18 2.85
C SER A 182 -0.05 6.46 2.12
N ILE A 183 -0.81 7.55 2.24
CA ILE A 183 -0.49 8.84 1.65
C ILE A 183 0.76 9.43 2.29
N GLU A 184 0.89 9.35 3.62
CA GLU A 184 2.07 9.83 4.35
C GLU A 184 3.35 9.11 3.88
N LEU A 185 3.28 7.79 3.65
CA LEU A 185 4.41 7.03 3.11
C LEU A 185 4.76 7.49 1.69
N ALA A 186 3.77 7.66 0.82
CA ALA A 186 3.99 8.16 -0.54
C ALA A 186 4.62 9.56 -0.54
N ASP A 187 4.08 10.49 0.24
CA ASP A 187 4.59 11.86 0.38
C ASP A 187 6.03 11.87 0.91
N ARG A 188 6.32 11.03 1.92
CA ARG A 188 7.68 10.91 2.46
C ARG A 188 8.66 10.43 1.40
N THR A 189 8.31 9.42 0.60
CA THR A 189 9.20 8.94 -0.47
C THR A 189 9.41 10.00 -1.57
N ALA A 190 8.40 10.80 -1.88
CA ALA A 190 8.52 11.89 -2.85
C ALA A 190 9.48 13.00 -2.37
N ILE A 191 9.41 13.33 -1.07
CA ILE A 191 10.30 14.31 -0.43
C ILE A 191 11.74 13.79 -0.41
N GLU A 192 11.97 12.53 -0.01
CA GLU A 192 13.30 11.92 0.06
C GLU A 192 13.98 11.91 -1.33
N ARG A 193 13.26 11.52 -2.40
CA ARG A 193 13.77 11.57 -3.78
C ARG A 193 14.16 12.98 -4.23
N SER A 194 13.32 13.96 -3.91
CA SER A 194 13.57 15.36 -4.26
C SER A 194 14.80 15.90 -3.52
N TYR A 195 14.94 15.53 -2.25
CA TYR A 195 16.08 15.90 -1.43
C TYR A 195 17.40 15.35 -2.00
N GLU A 196 17.45 14.07 -2.36
CA GLU A 196 18.65 13.46 -2.94
C GLU A 196 19.07 14.12 -4.26
N MET A 197 18.11 14.38 -5.16
CA MET A 197 18.38 15.03 -6.43
C MET A 197 18.93 16.46 -6.22
N ILE A 198 18.28 17.26 -5.38
CA ILE A 198 18.70 18.64 -5.09
C ILE A 198 20.08 18.65 -4.43
N ASN A 199 20.33 17.77 -3.47
CA ASN A 199 21.61 17.70 -2.78
C ASN A 199 22.75 17.33 -3.74
N PHE A 200 22.51 16.36 -4.64
CA PHE A 200 23.50 15.97 -5.65
C PHE A 200 23.89 17.14 -6.57
N TRP A 201 22.90 17.84 -7.14
CA TRP A 201 23.16 19.00 -7.99
C TRP A 201 23.82 20.16 -7.23
N SER A 202 23.44 20.39 -5.98
CA SER A 202 24.04 21.43 -5.14
C SER A 202 25.51 21.17 -4.83
N VAL A 203 25.86 19.92 -4.50
CA VAL A 203 27.25 19.50 -4.29
C VAL A 203 28.07 19.66 -5.58
N LEU A 204 27.52 19.25 -6.73
CA LEU A 204 28.18 19.42 -8.03
C LEU A 204 28.44 20.92 -8.32
N HIS A 205 27.46 21.79 -8.12
CA HIS A 205 27.61 23.23 -8.32
C HIS A 205 28.67 23.84 -7.38
N LEU A 206 28.74 23.40 -6.12
CA LEU A 206 29.76 23.82 -5.19
C LEU A 206 31.17 23.45 -5.69
N PHE A 207 31.36 22.22 -6.18
CA PHE A 207 32.64 21.80 -6.77
C PHE A 207 33.03 22.64 -8.00
N VAL A 208 32.09 22.95 -8.88
CA VAL A 208 32.35 23.80 -10.06
C VAL A 208 32.77 25.21 -9.65
N MET A 209 32.11 25.82 -8.66
CA MET A 209 32.48 27.15 -8.16
C MET A 209 33.87 27.16 -7.51
N LEU A 210 34.21 26.14 -6.73
CA LEU A 210 35.56 26.01 -6.16
C LEU A 210 36.61 25.84 -7.27
N PHE A 211 36.35 24.98 -8.25
CA PHE A 211 37.26 24.79 -9.38
C PHE A 211 37.48 26.10 -10.16
N ALA A 212 36.41 26.84 -10.46
CA ALA A 212 36.51 28.14 -11.10
C ALA A 212 37.36 29.12 -10.29
N LEU A 213 37.22 29.15 -8.96
CA LEU A 213 38.02 29.98 -8.07
C LEU A 213 39.51 29.59 -8.12
N PHE A 214 39.84 28.29 -8.12
CA PHE A 214 41.22 27.83 -8.27
C PHE A 214 41.82 28.25 -9.62
N VAL A 215 41.07 28.07 -10.70
CA VAL A 215 41.50 28.48 -12.05
C VAL A 215 41.71 29.99 -12.12
N GLN A 216 40.79 30.79 -11.56
CA GLN A 216 40.91 32.25 -11.51
C GLN A 216 42.17 32.68 -10.76
N VAL A 217 42.40 32.15 -9.55
CA VAL A 217 43.60 32.49 -8.75
C VAL A 217 44.88 32.05 -9.47
N TYR A 218 44.88 30.87 -10.07
CA TYR A 218 46.04 30.36 -10.81
C TYR A 218 46.34 31.18 -12.07
N MET A 219 45.31 31.60 -12.82
CA MET A 219 45.46 32.45 -14.00
C MET A 219 46.06 33.81 -13.61
N VAL A 220 45.56 34.44 -12.55
CA VAL A 220 46.07 35.73 -12.06
C VAL A 220 47.53 35.59 -11.63
N ARG A 221 47.88 34.57 -10.82
CA ARG A 221 49.28 34.31 -10.44
C ARG A 221 50.17 34.05 -11.65
N SER A 222 49.69 33.26 -12.62
CA SER A 222 50.42 32.95 -13.84
C SER A 222 50.67 34.17 -14.74
N LEU A 223 49.86 35.22 -14.65
CA LEU A 223 50.06 36.46 -15.41
C LEU A 223 51.19 37.31 -14.82
N PHE A 224 51.34 37.31 -13.49
CA PHE A 224 52.37 38.09 -12.79
C PHE A 224 53.70 37.34 -12.63
N GLU A 225 53.71 36.01 -12.71
CA GLU A 225 54.91 35.19 -12.60
C GLU A 225 55.65 35.06 -13.95
N ALA A 226 56.79 35.75 -14.10
CA ALA A 226 57.53 35.85 -15.37
C ALA A 226 58.03 34.52 -15.96
N ASN A 227 58.12 33.45 -15.15
CA ASN A 227 58.59 32.12 -15.53
C ASN A 227 57.46 31.06 -15.65
N SER A 228 56.19 31.47 -15.58
CA SER A 228 55.06 30.54 -15.74
C SER A 228 54.86 30.14 -17.21
N ARG A 229 54.77 28.82 -17.47
CA ARG A 229 54.54 28.25 -18.82
C ARG A 229 53.26 28.77 -19.50
N ILE A 230 52.22 29.07 -18.72
CA ILE A 230 50.94 29.58 -19.26
C ILE A 230 51.01 31.08 -19.53
N GLY A 231 51.71 31.85 -18.68
CA GLY A 231 51.98 33.27 -18.93
C GLY A 231 52.80 33.47 -20.21
N LEU A 232 53.77 32.58 -20.47
CA LEU A 232 54.54 32.55 -21.73
C LEU A 232 53.67 32.25 -22.95
N ILE A 233 52.73 31.30 -22.88
CA ILE A 233 51.82 30.98 -23.99
C ILE A 233 50.85 32.14 -24.28
N LEU A 234 50.27 32.75 -23.24
CA LEU A 234 49.36 33.88 -23.38
C LEU A 234 50.05 35.14 -23.92
N ARG A 235 51.31 35.41 -23.52
CA ARG A 235 52.10 36.55 -24.01
C ARG A 235 52.59 36.36 -25.46
N LYS A 236 52.85 35.11 -25.87
CA LYS A 236 53.29 34.77 -27.23
C LYS A 236 52.17 34.92 -28.26
N GLY A 237 50.90 34.80 -27.84
CA GLY A 237 49.73 35.04 -28.71
C GLY A 237 49.51 36.52 -29.08
N HIS A 238 49.97 37.47 -28.27
CA HIS A 238 49.79 38.90 -28.50
C HIS A 238 50.89 39.53 -29.39
N LEU A 239 51.94 38.79 -29.76
CA LEU A 239 53.05 39.30 -30.58
C LEU A 239 53.01 38.84 -32.05
N ASN A 240 51.93 38.17 -32.45
CA ASN A 240 51.72 37.67 -33.82
C ASN A 240 50.58 38.38 -34.57
N ASP A 241 50.06 39.48 -34.04
CA ASP A 241 49.31 40.51 -34.78
C ASP A 241 50.17 41.77 -34.91
#